data_AF-A0A7K2YYB4-F1
#
_entry.id   AF-A0A7K2YYB4-F1
#
_cell.length_a   1.000
_cell.length_b   1.000
_cell.length_c   1.000
_cell.angle_alpha   90.00
_cell.angle_beta   90.00
_cell.angle_gamma   90.00
#
_symmetry.space_group_name_H-M   'P 1'
#
loop_
_entity.id
_entity.type
_entity.pdbx_description
1 polymer ?
#
loop_
_entity_poly.entity_id
_entity_poly.type
_entity_poly.pdbx_seq_one_letter_code
_entity_poly.pdbx_strand_id
1 'polypeptide(L)'
;MHPLLDPLRGGLIVSVQVHRADDPLRDPAIMAAVARAAVEGGAVAIRCGGIGGVPDVAAVCAAVEVPVIGLWKDGTEGVYITPSAAHARAVVAAGAPVVAIDATLRAR
;
A
#
# COMPACT_ATOMS: atom_id res chain seq x y z
N MET A 1 8.24 21.65 5.54
CA MET A 1 7.27 20.62 5.11
C MET A 1 7.93 19.25 5.37
N HIS A 2 7.18 18.16 5.55
CA HIS A 2 7.79 16.90 5.97
C HIS A 2 8.63 16.31 4.81
N PRO A 3 9.86 15.81 5.03
CA PRO A 3 10.75 15.32 3.96
C PRO A 3 10.15 14.24 3.07
N LEU A 4 9.21 13.43 3.58
CA LEU A 4 8.47 12.43 2.79
C LEU A 4 7.40 13.03 1.86
N LEU A 5 6.92 14.25 2.11
CA LEU A 5 5.81 14.85 1.38
C LEU A 5 6.27 15.77 0.25
N ASP A 6 7.44 16.41 0.39
CA ASP A 6 7.99 17.30 -0.63
C ASP A 6 8.21 16.60 -1.98
N PRO A 7 8.78 15.37 -2.03
CA PRO A 7 8.95 14.64 -3.29
C PRO A 7 7.64 14.21 -3.97
N LEU A 8 6.53 14.16 -3.23
CA LEU A 8 5.23 13.72 -3.77
C LEU A 8 4.48 14.85 -4.50
N ARG A 9 4.90 16.10 -4.31
CA ARG A 9 4.15 17.28 -4.77
C ARG A 9 4.12 17.34 -6.28
N GLY A 10 2.92 17.35 -6.87
CA GLY A 10 2.72 17.44 -8.32
C GLY A 10 3.05 16.17 -9.10
N GLY A 11 3.40 15.07 -8.42
CA GLY A 11 3.65 13.77 -9.05
C GLY A 11 2.45 12.83 -9.00
N LEU A 12 2.59 11.70 -9.70
CA LEU A 12 1.59 10.61 -9.72
C LEU A 12 1.94 9.54 -8.68
N ILE A 13 0.99 9.22 -7.81
CA ILE A 13 1.05 8.04 -6.93
C ILE A 13 0.25 6.92 -7.58
N VAL A 14 0.88 5.79 -7.85
CA VAL A 14 0.20 4.63 -8.46
C VAL A 14 -0.21 3.65 -7.37
N SER A 15 -1.49 3.25 -7.36
CA SER A 15 -2.01 2.25 -6.43
C SER A 15 -1.90 0.85 -7.05
N VAL A 16 -0.97 0.03 -6.58
CA VAL A 16 -0.75 -1.35 -7.02
C VAL A 16 -1.34 -2.31 -6.01
N GLN A 17 -2.51 -2.86 -6.34
CA GLN A 17 -3.25 -3.76 -5.46
C GLN A 17 -4.23 -4.60 -6.28
N VAL A 18 -4.55 -5.79 -5.79
CA VAL A 18 -5.69 -6.58 -6.26
C VAL A 18 -6.83 -6.54 -5.26
N HIS A 19 -8.06 -6.63 -5.79
CA HIS A 19 -9.29 -6.48 -5.02
C HIS A 19 -9.96 -7.80 -4.66
N ARG A 20 -9.55 -8.91 -5.28
CA ARG A 20 -10.12 -10.23 -5.02
C ARG A 20 -9.00 -11.20 -4.67
N ALA A 21 -9.26 -12.09 -3.71
CA ALA A 21 -8.29 -13.10 -3.31
C ALA A 21 -8.09 -14.18 -4.38
N ASP A 22 -9.08 -14.41 -5.25
CA ASP A 22 -9.07 -15.37 -6.35
C ASP A 22 -8.59 -14.76 -7.69
N ASP A 23 -8.12 -13.51 -7.68
CA ASP A 23 -7.61 -12.86 -8.88
C ASP A 23 -6.31 -13.56 -9.35
N PRO A 24 -6.14 -13.87 -10.65
CA PRO A 24 -4.92 -14.51 -11.15
C PRO A 24 -3.65 -13.66 -10.96
N LEU A 25 -3.80 -12.35 -10.75
CA LEU A 25 -2.69 -11.45 -10.44
C LEU A 25 -2.36 -11.42 -8.93
N ARG A 26 -3.05 -12.21 -8.10
CA ARG A 26 -2.83 -12.27 -6.65
C ARG A 26 -1.56 -13.04 -6.31
N ASP A 27 -0.44 -12.34 -6.45
CA ASP A 27 0.89 -12.80 -6.01
C ASP A 27 1.72 -11.57 -5.59
N PRO A 28 2.34 -11.55 -4.40
CA PRO A 28 3.24 -10.47 -3.99
C PRO A 28 4.35 -10.17 -5.00
N ALA A 29 4.90 -11.17 -5.68
CA ALA A 29 5.92 -10.97 -6.71
C ALA A 29 5.36 -10.23 -7.94
N ILE A 30 4.11 -10.51 -8.33
CA ILE A 30 3.43 -9.77 -9.40
C ILE A 30 3.19 -8.32 -8.96
N MET A 31 2.73 -8.08 -7.73
CA MET A 31 2.54 -6.72 -7.20
C MET A 31 3.86 -5.94 -7.18
N ALA A 32 4.96 -6.55 -6.76
CA ALA A 32 6.29 -5.96 -6.81
C ALA A 32 6.72 -5.62 -8.25
N ALA A 33 6.49 -6.51 -9.22
CA ALA A 33 6.81 -6.27 -10.63
C ALA A 33 5.99 -5.10 -11.22
N VAL A 34 4.70 -5.03 -10.93
CA VAL A 34 3.82 -3.94 -11.37
C VAL A 34 4.22 -2.61 -10.71
N ALA A 35 4.60 -2.63 -9.42
CA ALA A 35 5.11 -1.45 -8.73
C ALA A 35 6.39 -0.92 -9.37
N ARG A 36 7.34 -1.80 -9.69
CA ARG A 36 8.54 -1.43 -10.44
C ARG A 36 8.23 -0.81 -11.79
N ALA A 37 7.34 -1.42 -12.56
CA ALA A 37 6.92 -0.89 -13.86
C ALA A 37 6.28 0.51 -13.73
N ALA A 38 5.48 0.74 -12.68
CA ALA A 38 4.90 2.05 -12.40
C ALA A 38 5.96 3.11 -12.07
N VAL A 39 6.98 2.75 -11.29
CA VAL A 39 8.11 3.64 -10.98
C VAL A 39 8.95 3.94 -12.22
N GLU A 40 9.26 2.93 -13.03
CA GLU A 40 9.94 3.10 -14.33
C GLU A 40 9.11 4.01 -15.28
N GLY A 41 7.78 3.98 -15.17
CA GLY A 41 6.85 4.87 -15.87
C GLY A 41 6.73 6.29 -15.29
N GLY A 42 7.45 6.62 -14.22
CA GLY A 42 7.49 7.97 -13.63
C GLY A 42 6.59 8.18 -12.39
N ALA A 43 6.08 7.11 -11.76
CA ALA A 43 5.39 7.24 -10.48
C ALA A 43 6.36 7.74 -9.38
N VAL A 44 5.93 8.73 -8.60
CA VAL A 44 6.75 9.31 -7.51
C VAL A 44 6.57 8.57 -6.17
N ALA A 45 5.56 7.71 -6.08
CA ALA A 45 5.31 6.84 -4.93
C ALA A 45 4.34 5.70 -5.31
N ILE A 46 4.32 4.65 -4.50
CA ILE A 46 3.42 3.51 -4.66
C ILE A 46 2.48 3.41 -3.46
N ARG A 47 1.21 3.16 -3.71
CA ARG A 47 0.26 2.70 -2.68
C ARG A 47 -0.01 1.22 -2.88
N CYS A 48 0.09 0.39 -1.84
CA CYS A 48 -0.08 -1.06 -1.98
C CYS A 48 -0.63 -1.74 -0.72
N GLY A 49 -0.84 -3.05 -0.80
CA GLY A 49 -1.38 -3.90 0.25
C GLY A 49 -2.71 -4.52 -0.14
N GLY A 50 -3.77 -3.72 -0.26
CA GLY A 50 -5.09 -4.24 -0.63
C GLY A 50 -5.52 -5.41 0.27
N ILE A 51 -6.10 -6.46 -0.31
CA ILE A 51 -6.39 -7.73 0.39
C ILE A 51 -5.10 -8.51 0.70
N GLY A 52 -4.06 -8.37 -0.12
CA GLY A 52 -2.76 -9.02 0.11
C GLY A 52 -2.01 -8.48 1.34
N GLY A 53 -2.42 -7.32 1.86
CA GLY A 53 -1.98 -6.74 3.13
C GLY A 53 -0.45 -6.66 3.26
N VAL A 54 0.05 -7.19 4.37
CA VAL A 54 1.46 -7.12 4.79
C VAL A 54 2.42 -7.78 3.78
N PRO A 55 2.16 -9.00 3.25
CA PRO A 55 3.00 -9.59 2.21
C PRO A 55 3.21 -8.71 0.97
N ASP A 56 2.15 -8.07 0.47
CA ASP A 56 2.27 -7.17 -0.70
C ASP A 56 3.05 -5.92 -0.37
N VAL A 57 2.82 -5.35 0.82
CA VAL A 57 3.58 -4.18 1.30
C VAL A 57 5.07 -4.51 1.38
N ALA A 58 5.43 -5.64 2.00
CA ALA A 58 6.83 -6.05 2.15
C ALA A 58 7.50 -6.28 0.77
N ALA A 59 6.82 -6.98 -0.13
CA ALA A 59 7.35 -7.25 -1.47
C ALA A 59 7.55 -5.96 -2.29
N VAL A 60 6.60 -5.02 -2.23
CA VAL A 60 6.71 -3.74 -2.92
C VAL A 60 7.81 -2.87 -2.30
N CYS A 61 7.88 -2.77 -0.96
CA CYS A 61 8.92 -2.00 -0.28
C CYS A 61 10.33 -2.52 -0.62
N ALA A 62 10.49 -3.83 -0.79
CA ALA A 62 11.77 -4.42 -1.19
C ALA A 62 12.12 -4.21 -2.67
N ALA A 63 11.16 -3.81 -3.51
CA ALA A 63 11.31 -3.75 -4.96
C ALA A 63 11.45 -2.33 -5.53
N VAL A 64 11.13 -1.28 -4.75
CA VAL A 64 11.16 0.11 -5.22
C VAL A 64 11.85 1.03 -4.21
N GLU A 65 12.52 2.07 -4.73
CA GLU A 65 13.21 3.08 -3.92
C GLU A 65 12.33 4.32 -3.62
N VAL A 66 11.17 4.43 -4.29
CA VAL A 66 10.23 5.53 -4.04
C VAL A 66 9.41 5.27 -2.76
N PRO A 67 8.87 6.30 -2.10
CA PRO A 67 8.05 6.10 -0.91
C PRO A 67 6.85 5.18 -1.14
N VAL A 68 6.59 4.29 -0.17
CA VAL A 68 5.44 3.38 -0.19
C VAL A 68 4.40 3.77 0.86
N ILE A 69 3.14 3.88 0.41
CA ILE A 69 1.96 4.07 1.25
C ILE A 69 1.29 2.70 1.40
N GLY A 70 1.55 2.02 2.52
CA GLY A 70 1.00 0.71 2.81
C GLY A 70 -0.40 0.78 3.43
N LEU A 71 -1.20 -0.27 3.22
CA LEU A 71 -2.45 -0.50 3.93
C LEU A 71 -2.74 -1.99 4.03
N TRP A 72 -3.70 -2.36 4.87
CA TRP A 72 -4.25 -3.72 4.89
C TRP A 72 -5.76 -3.65 4.84
N LYS A 73 -6.38 -4.16 3.77
CA LYS A 73 -7.83 -4.38 3.72
C LYS A 73 -8.19 -5.68 4.43
N ASP A 74 -8.80 -5.57 5.61
CA ASP A 74 -9.29 -6.70 6.39
C ASP A 74 -10.82 -6.64 6.45
N GLY A 75 -11.48 -7.65 5.85
CA GLY A 75 -12.92 -7.68 5.63
C GLY A 75 -13.40 -6.96 4.36
N THR A 76 -14.71 -7.06 4.12
CA THR A 76 -15.40 -6.52 2.92
C THR A 76 -16.47 -5.47 3.23
N GLU A 77 -16.81 -5.30 4.51
CA GLU A 77 -17.88 -4.41 4.98
C GLU A 77 -17.37 -3.53 6.13
N GLY A 78 -18.12 -2.47 6.46
CA GLY A 78 -17.76 -1.58 7.56
C GLY A 78 -16.43 -0.85 7.35
N VAL A 79 -15.68 -0.66 8.44
CA VAL A 79 -14.31 -0.13 8.38
C VAL A 79 -13.37 -1.30 8.09
N TYR A 80 -12.80 -1.31 6.87
CA TYR A 80 -11.94 -2.41 6.43
C TYR A 80 -10.55 -1.94 5.96
N ILE A 81 -10.33 -0.64 5.70
CA ILE A 81 -8.99 -0.13 5.33
C ILE A 81 -8.19 0.12 6.61
N THR A 82 -7.27 -0.78 6.91
CA THR A 82 -6.37 -0.78 8.07
C THR A 82 -7.17 -0.50 9.36
N PRO A 83 -8.10 -1.40 9.74
CA PRO A 83 -9.16 -1.05 10.67
C PRO A 83 -8.71 -0.90 12.13
N SER A 84 -7.54 -1.43 12.48
CA SER A 84 -7.03 -1.41 13.85
C SER A 84 -5.58 -0.93 13.93
N ALA A 85 -5.17 -0.50 15.12
CA ALA A 85 -3.78 -0.14 15.38
C ALA A 85 -2.81 -1.33 15.19
N ALA A 86 -3.29 -2.57 15.37
CA ALA A 86 -2.48 -3.76 15.10
C ALA A 86 -2.20 -3.90 13.59
N HIS A 87 -3.21 -3.69 12.74
CA HIS A 87 -3.04 -3.66 11.29
C HIS A 87 -2.05 -2.56 10.88
N ALA A 88 -2.17 -1.36 11.43
CA ALA A 88 -1.25 -0.27 11.14
C ALA A 88 0.20 -0.61 11.51
N ARG A 89 0.43 -1.18 12.71
CA ARG A 89 1.77 -1.62 13.13
C ARG A 89 2.34 -2.71 12.23
N ALA A 90 1.51 -3.63 11.75
CA ALA A 90 1.95 -4.69 10.84
C ALA A 90 2.39 -4.11 9.48
N VAL A 91 1.70 -3.08 8.99
CA VAL A 91 2.08 -2.35 7.77
C VAL A 91 3.41 -1.61 7.96
N VAL A 92 3.64 -0.97 9.12
CA VAL A 92 4.94 -0.35 9.44
C VAL A 92 6.04 -1.41 9.49
N ALA A 93 5.79 -2.54 10.15
CA ALA A 93 6.75 -3.64 10.25
C ALA A 93 7.10 -4.26 8.89
N ALA A 94 6.20 -4.17 7.91
CA ALA A 94 6.46 -4.56 6.52
C ALA A 94 7.37 -3.57 5.76
N GLY A 95 7.72 -2.42 6.35
CA GLY A 95 8.65 -1.46 5.79
C GLY A 95 8.02 -0.20 5.18
N ALA A 96 6.69 -0.05 5.23
CA ALA A 96 6.04 1.13 4.66
C ALA A 96 6.31 2.40 5.50
N PRO A 97 6.89 3.47 4.91
CA PRO A 97 7.11 4.74 5.61
C PRO A 97 5.82 5.54 5.86
N VAL A 98 4.73 5.23 5.15
CA VAL A 98 3.42 5.85 5.32
C VAL A 98 2.36 4.76 5.42
N VAL A 99 1.44 4.88 6.39
CA VAL A 99 0.31 3.97 6.55
C VAL A 99 -0.99 4.69 6.23
N ALA A 100 -1.77 4.15 5.29
CA ALA A 100 -3.12 4.62 5.04
C ALA A 100 -4.13 3.89 5.93
N ILE A 101 -5.03 4.67 6.54
CA ILE A 101 -6.13 4.18 7.38
C ILE A 101 -7.45 4.73 6.87
N ASP A 102 -8.54 4.00 7.11
CA ASP A 102 -9.87 4.58 7.04
C ASP A 102 -10.01 5.66 8.11
N ALA A 103 -10.43 6.87 7.74
CA ALA A 103 -10.63 8.01 8.65
C ALA A 103 -12.10 8.45 8.75
N THR A 104 -13.04 7.57 8.41
CA THR A 104 -14.47 7.83 8.58
C THR A 104 -14.88 7.79 10.06
N LEU A 105 -16.08 8.32 10.35
CA LEU A 105 -16.71 8.32 11.67
C LEU A 105 -17.48 7.02 11.99
N ARG A 106 -17.36 5.99 11.15
CA ARG A 106 -18.01 4.69 11.39
C ARG A 106 -17.35 3.98 12.58
N ALA A 107 -18.13 3.15 13.28
CA ALA A 107 -17.63 2.35 14.40
C ALA A 107 -16.52 1.37 13.95
N ARG A 108 -15.57 1.09 14.84
CA ARG A 108 -14.40 0.23 14.64
C ARG A 108 -14.39 -0.92 15.62
#